data_AF-C9J990-F1
#
_entry.id   AF-C9J990-F1
#
_cell.length_a   1.000
_cell.length_b   1.000
_cell.length_c   1.000
_cell.angle_alpha   90.00
_cell.angle_beta   90.00
_cell.angle_gamma   90.00
#
_symmetry.space_group_name_H-M   'P 1'
#
loop_
_entity.id
_entity.type
_entity.pdbx_description
1 polymer ?
#
loop_
_entity_poly.entity_id
_entity_poly.type
_entity_poly.pdbx_seq_one_letter_code
_entity_poly.pdbx_strand_id
1 'polypeptide(L)'
;MISTARVPADKPVRIAFSLNDASDDTPPEDSIPLVFPELDQQLQPLPPCHDSEESMEVFKQHCQIAEEYHEVKKEITLLEQRKKELIAKLDQAE
;
A
#
# COMPACT_ATOMS: atom_id res chain seq x y z
N MET A 1 37.09 2.59 -5.72
CA MET A 1 37.27 1.15 -5.42
C MET A 1 36.14 0.74 -4.50
N ILE A 2 35.31 -0.24 -4.88
CA ILE A 2 34.19 -0.70 -4.05
C ILE A 2 34.72 -1.88 -3.22
N SER A 3 34.69 -1.76 -1.89
CA SER A 3 35.20 -2.80 -1.00
C SER A 3 34.05 -3.75 -0.65
N THR A 4 33.98 -4.89 -1.32
CA THR A 4 33.01 -5.96 -1.01
C THR A 4 33.60 -6.87 0.07
N ALA A 5 33.00 -6.87 1.26
CA ALA A 5 33.26 -7.87 2.29
C ALA A 5 32.41 -9.13 2.00
N ARG A 6 33.03 -10.31 1.92
CA ARG A 6 32.32 -11.59 1.80
C ARG A 6 31.80 -12.03 3.17
N VAL A 7 30.48 -12.17 3.29
CA VAL A 7 29.81 -12.73 4.49
C VAL A 7 29.57 -14.23 4.28
N PRO A 8 29.87 -15.10 5.26
CA PRO A 8 29.61 -16.55 5.16
C PRO A 8 28.11 -16.87 5.09
N ALA A 9 27.74 -17.81 4.22
CA ALA A 9 26.36 -18.14 3.86
C ALA A 9 25.54 -18.83 4.98
N ASP A 10 26.18 -19.23 6.08
CA ASP A 10 25.56 -20.06 7.14
C ASP A 10 24.76 -19.26 8.18
N LYS A 11 24.57 -17.94 7.98
CA LYS A 11 23.83 -17.09 8.93
C LYS A 11 22.82 -16.21 8.19
N PRO A 12 21.56 -16.15 8.64
CA PRO A 12 20.57 -15.25 8.03
C PRO A 12 21.03 -13.80 8.20
N VAL A 13 21.28 -13.14 7.08
CA VAL A 13 21.66 -11.73 7.04
C VAL A 13 20.41 -10.91 7.36
N ARG A 14 20.30 -10.45 8.60
CA ARG A 14 19.31 -9.43 8.96
C ARG A 14 19.88 -8.07 8.58
N ILE A 15 19.50 -7.57 7.41
CA ILE A 15 19.78 -6.18 7.03
C ILE A 15 18.88 -5.30 7.89
N ALA A 16 19.43 -4.79 8.99
CA ALA A 16 18.80 -3.76 9.78
C ALA A 16 19.25 -2.41 9.22
N PHE A 17 18.31 -1.64 8.67
CA PHE A 17 18.56 -0.23 8.36
C PHE A 17 18.49 0.55 9.67
N SER A 18 19.65 0.91 10.22
CA SER A 18 19.72 1.88 11.32
C SER A 18 19.48 3.27 10.74
N LEU A 19 18.25 3.78 10.87
CA LEU A 19 17.95 5.20 10.62
C LEU A 19 18.57 6.01 11.76
N ASN A 20 19.77 6.55 11.54
CA ASN A 20 20.42 7.46 12.48
C ASN A 20 20.30 8.89 11.93
N ASP A 21 19.22 9.58 12.32
CA ASP A 21 19.23 10.90 12.95
C ASP A 21 17.81 11.48 12.94
N ALA A 22 17.21 11.50 14.13
CA ALA A 22 16.03 12.28 14.40
C ALA A 22 16.45 13.76 14.53
N SER A 23 16.12 14.58 13.54
CA SER A 23 15.95 16.01 13.76
C SER A 23 14.46 16.30 13.73
N ASP A 24 13.96 16.51 14.94
CA ASP A 24 12.68 17.11 15.28
C ASP A 24 12.59 18.49 14.61
N ASP A 25 11.83 18.60 13.52
CA ASP A 25 11.29 19.88 13.06
C ASP A 25 9.77 19.72 12.90
N THR A 26 9.08 20.47 13.74
CA THR A 26 7.62 20.46 13.99
C THR A 26 6.75 20.41 12.72
N PRO A 27 5.62 19.68 12.73
CA PRO A 27 4.81 19.43 11.55
C PRO A 27 3.99 20.67 11.17
N PRO A 28 3.82 21.00 9.87
CA PRO A 28 2.58 21.61 9.44
C PRO A 28 1.51 20.51 9.54
N GLU A 29 0.61 20.69 10.51
CA GLU A 29 -0.65 19.99 10.72
C GLU A 29 -1.56 20.10 9.47
N ASP A 30 -1.19 19.43 8.37
CA ASP A 30 -2.04 19.18 7.20
C ASP A 30 -1.77 17.77 6.64
N SER A 31 -1.22 16.89 7.47
CA SER A 31 -1.24 15.45 7.20
C SER A 31 -2.65 14.94 7.47
N ILE A 32 -3.61 15.29 6.61
CA ILE A 32 -4.85 14.52 6.50
C ILE A 32 -4.36 13.11 6.13
N PRO A 33 -4.42 12.14 7.05
CA PRO A 33 -3.95 10.82 6.69
C PRO A 33 -5.06 10.28 5.78
N LEU A 34 -4.79 10.26 4.48
CA LEU A 34 -5.53 9.47 3.50
C LEU A 34 -5.27 7.99 3.83
N VAL A 35 -5.77 7.57 4.99
CA VAL A 35 -5.78 6.19 5.41
C VAL A 35 -6.86 5.56 4.56
N PHE A 36 -6.48 4.63 3.70
CA PHE A 36 -7.40 3.75 3.01
C PHE A 36 -7.68 2.56 3.94
N PRO A 37 -8.70 2.61 4.81
CA PRO A 37 -8.84 1.67 5.93
C PRO A 37 -9.25 0.28 5.44
N GLU A 38 -9.77 0.20 4.21
CA GLU A 38 -10.22 -1.04 3.57
C GLU A 38 -9.13 -1.74 2.74
N LEU A 39 -7.98 -1.07 2.51
CA LEU A 39 -6.81 -1.70 1.91
C LEU A 39 -6.04 -2.47 3.00
N ASP A 40 -5.47 -3.61 2.62
CA ASP A 40 -4.56 -4.35 3.50
C ASP A 40 -3.42 -3.43 3.97
N GLN A 41 -2.96 -3.62 5.19
CA GLN A 41 -1.95 -2.74 5.81
C GLN A 41 -0.65 -2.66 4.98
N GLN A 42 -0.34 -3.72 4.21
CA GLN A 42 0.82 -3.79 3.31
C GLN A 42 0.64 -2.96 2.02
N LEU A 43 -0.59 -2.59 1.69
CA LEU A 43 -0.97 -1.80 0.52
C LEU A 43 -1.27 -0.34 0.88
N GLN A 44 -1.02 0.09 2.11
CA GLN A 44 -1.16 1.50 2.46
C GLN A 44 0.04 2.29 1.92
N PRO A 45 -0.19 3.47 1.29
CA PRO A 45 0.90 4.33 0.85
C PRO A 45 1.80 4.71 2.04
N LEU A 46 3.11 4.50 1.91
CA LEU A 46 4.09 4.96 2.89
C LEU A 46 4.22 6.48 2.84
N PRO A 47 4.44 7.17 3.98
CA PRO A 47 4.67 8.62 3.97
C PRO A 47 5.83 9.00 3.04
N PRO A 48 5.67 10.04 2.18
CA PRO A 48 6.72 10.46 1.28
C PRO A 48 7.87 11.14 2.03
N CYS A 49 9.07 11.12 1.44
CA CYS A 49 10.18 11.99 1.84
C CYS A 49 10.03 13.35 1.15
N HIS A 50 9.89 14.43 1.93
CA HIS A 50 9.65 15.78 1.41
C HIS A 50 10.86 16.41 0.70
N ASP A 51 12.07 15.90 0.94
CA ASP A 51 13.30 16.36 0.29
C ASP A 51 13.53 15.74 -1.10
N SER A 52 12.66 14.82 -1.51
CA SER A 52 12.76 14.08 -2.77
C SER A 52 11.50 14.21 -3.59
N GLU A 53 11.59 14.90 -4.73
CA GLU A 53 10.48 15.03 -5.68
C GLU A 53 9.98 13.66 -6.18
N GLU A 54 10.90 12.72 -6.42
CA GLU A 54 10.56 11.35 -6.84
C GLU A 54 9.70 10.64 -5.78
N SER A 55 10.03 10.79 -4.50
CA SER A 55 9.27 10.17 -3.42
C SER A 55 7.85 10.75 -3.32
N MET A 56 7.70 12.06 -3.52
CA MET A 56 6.39 12.71 -3.50
C MET A 56 5.50 12.23 -4.65
N GLU A 57 6.07 12.08 -5.85
CA GLU A 57 5.33 11.62 -7.02
C GLU A 57 4.90 10.16 -6.89
N VAL A 58 5.79 9.27 -6.40
CA VAL A 58 5.44 7.87 -6.14
C VAL A 58 4.31 7.74 -5.12
N PHE A 59 4.34 8.53 -4.03
CA PHE A 59 3.26 8.54 -3.05
C PHE A 59 1.92 8.94 -3.68
N LYS A 60 1.91 10.00 -4.48
CA LYS A 60 0.70 10.48 -5.16
C LYS A 60 0.13 9.41 -6.10
N GLN A 61 0.98 8.75 -6.88
CA GLN A 61 0.56 7.64 -7.75
C GLN A 61 -0.03 6.50 -6.94
N HIS A 62 0.59 6.16 -5.80
CA HIS A 62 0.08 5.12 -4.93
C HIS A 62 -1.29 5.46 -4.33
N CYS A 63 -1.55 6.72 -3.98
CA CYS A 63 -2.88 7.18 -3.56
C CYS A 63 -3.92 6.97 -4.67
N GLN A 64 -3.61 7.34 -5.91
CA GLN A 64 -4.52 7.16 -7.05
C GLN A 64 -4.86 5.68 -7.27
N ILE A 65 -3.84 4.82 -7.25
CA ILE A 65 -4.04 3.37 -7.42
C ILE A 65 -4.87 2.79 -6.27
N ALA A 66 -4.68 3.26 -5.03
CA ALA A 66 -5.47 2.82 -3.89
C ALA A 66 -6.96 3.18 -4.03
N GLU A 67 -7.26 4.38 -4.55
CA GLU A 67 -8.63 4.79 -4.87
C GLU A 67 -9.25 3.90 -5.96
N GLU A 68 -8.52 3.68 -7.06
CA GLU A 68 -8.97 2.79 -8.14
C GLU A 68 -9.24 1.36 -7.63
N TYR A 69 -8.35 0.83 -6.79
CA TYR A 69 -8.52 -0.49 -6.19
C TYR A 69 -9.81 -0.58 -5.36
N HIS A 70 -10.12 0.45 -4.58
CA HIS A 70 -11.34 0.49 -3.78
C HIS A 70 -12.60 0.49 -4.66
N GLU A 71 -12.60 1.22 -5.77
CA GLU A 71 -13.72 1.19 -6.73
C GLU A 71 -13.88 -0.18 -7.40
N VAL A 72 -12.78 -0.82 -7.81
CA VAL A 72 -12.82 -2.18 -8.37
C VAL A 72 -13.38 -3.18 -7.34
N LYS A 73 -13.00 -3.05 -6.06
CA LYS A 73 -13.51 -3.91 -4.98
C LYS A 73 -15.02 -3.79 -4.78
N LYS A 74 -15.57 -2.57 -4.91
CA LYS A 74 -17.04 -2.35 -4.89
C LYS A 74 -17.71 -3.05 -6.07
N GLU A 75 -17.14 -2.90 -7.27
CA GLU A 75 -17.70 -3.53 -8.47
C GLU A 75 -17.71 -5.06 -8.37
N ILE A 76 -16.62 -5.67 -7.91
CA ILE A 76 -16.54 -7.11 -7.67
C ILE A 76 -17.67 -7.56 -6.73
N THR A 77 -17.86 -6.86 -5.61
CA THR A 77 -18.91 -7.18 -4.63
C THR A 77 -20.31 -7.12 -5.26
N LEU A 78 -20.58 -6.08 -6.05
CA LEU A 78 -21.86 -5.93 -6.76
C LEU A 78 -22.10 -7.07 -7.76
N LEU A 79 -21.08 -7.43 -8.53
CA LEU A 79 -21.15 -8.52 -9.51
C LEU A 79 -21.37 -9.88 -8.83
N GLU A 80 -20.70 -10.13 -7.71
CA GLU A 80 -20.89 -11.34 -6.92
C GLU A 80 -22.32 -11.45 -6.38
N GLN A 81 -22.89 -10.35 -5.90
CA GLN A 81 -24.29 -10.32 -5.45
C GLN A 81 -25.23 -10.65 -6.61
N ARG A 82 -25.08 -9.96 -7.75
CA ARG A 82 -25.91 -10.20 -8.94
C ARG A 82 -25.81 -11.64 -9.43
N LYS A 83 -24.61 -12.23 -9.40
CA LYS A 83 -24.40 -13.64 -9.74
C LYS A 83 -25.22 -14.56 -8.82
N LYS A 84 -25.18 -14.33 -7.50
CA LYS A 84 -25.96 -15.12 -6.52
C LYS A 84 -27.47 -15.01 -6.79
N GLU A 85 -27.96 -13.81 -7.08
CA GLU A 85 -29.37 -13.59 -7.41
C GLU A 85 -29.81 -14.33 -8.68
N LEU A 86 -28.96 -14.34 -9.71
CA LEU A 86 -29.25 -15.04 -10.96
C LEU A 86 -29.28 -16.55 -10.78
N ILE A 87 -28.35 -17.11 -10.00
CA ILE A 87 -28.34 -18.55 -9.65
C ILE A 87 -29.64 -18.90 -8.90
N ALA A 88 -30.00 -18.13 -7.87
CA ALA A 88 -31.22 -18.37 -7.11
C ALA A 88 -32.51 -18.30 -7.96
N LYS A 89 -32.54 -17.43 -8.98
CA LYS A 89 -33.65 -17.36 -9.93
C LYS A 89 -33.72 -18.57 -10.86
N LEU A 90 -32.56 -19.11 -11.26
CA LEU A 90 -32.50 -20.31 -12.08
C LEU A 90 -32.97 -21.53 -11.30
N ASP A 91 -32.52 -21.67 -10.06
CA ASP A 91 -32.90 -22.77 -9.16
C ASP A 91 -34.40 -22.77 -8.81
N GLN A 92 -35.06 -21.60 -8.82
CA GLN A 92 -36.51 -21.48 -8.62
C GLN A 92 -37.34 -21.84 -9.86
N ALA A 93 -36.71 -21.84 -11.04
CA ALA A 93 -37.37 -22.13 -12.31
C ALA A 93 -37.30 -23.63 -12.70
N GLU A 94 -36.56 -24.44 -11.94
CA GLU A 94 -36.44 -25.90 -12.04
C GLU A 94 -37.34 -26.60 -11.01
#